data_AF-A0A6M0F9N3-F1
#
_entry.id   AF-A0A6M0F9N3-F1
#
_cell.length_a   1.000
_cell.length_b   1.000
_cell.length_c   1.000
_cell.angle_alpha   90.00
_cell.angle_beta   90.00
_cell.angle_gamma   90.00
#
_symmetry.space_group_name_H-M   'P 1'
#
loop_
_entity.id
_entity.type
_entity.pdbx_description
1 polymer ?
#
loop_
_entity_poly.entity_id
_entity_poly.type
_entity_poly.pdbx_seq_one_letter_code
_entity_poly.pdbx_strand_id
1 'polypeptide(L)'
;NGAVDIETQHRGKRRLAYEIQRYREGVYIQMNYRSPGTAIKAMERAMRLGEDVIRYLTIKQDLPSEGDGPAETPMEEVVSERPN
;
A
#
# COMPACT_ATOMS: atom_id res chain seq x y z
N ASN A 1 19.09 8.01 -1.41
CA ASN A 1 17.62 7.85 -1.41
C ASN A 1 17.21 7.17 -0.11
N GLY A 2 16.99 7.93 0.96
CA GLY A 2 16.77 7.42 2.33
C GLY A 2 15.33 7.00 2.60
N ALA A 3 14.83 6.00 1.86
CA ALA A 3 13.54 5.39 2.15
C ALA A 3 13.68 4.39 3.30
N VAL A 4 12.68 4.35 4.19
CA VAL A 4 12.57 3.45 5.34
C VAL A 4 11.27 2.65 5.25
N ASP A 5 11.20 1.53 5.95
CA ASP A 5 10.03 0.62 5.99
C ASP A 5 9.55 0.20 4.59
N ILE A 6 10.47 -0.35 3.78
CA ILE A 6 10.17 -0.77 2.41
C ILE A 6 9.60 -2.18 2.43
N GLU A 7 8.32 -2.29 2.10
CA GLU A 7 7.64 -3.56 1.87
C GLU A 7 7.30 -3.68 0.38
N THR A 8 7.63 -4.82 -0.22
CA THR A 8 7.31 -5.09 -1.63
C THR A 8 6.51 -6.38 -1.74
N GLN A 9 5.33 -6.29 -2.36
CA GLN A 9 4.44 -7.42 -2.59
C GLN A 9 4.31 -7.70 -4.09
N HIS A 10 4.69 -8.90 -4.49
CA HIS A 10 4.50 -9.40 -5.85
C HIS A 10 3.10 -10.01 -5.99
N ARG A 11 2.22 -9.33 -6.73
CA ARG A 11 0.83 -9.77 -6.96
C ARG A 11 0.67 -10.65 -8.20
N GLY A 12 1.78 -10.95 -8.87
CA GLY A 12 1.87 -11.87 -10.01
C GLY A 12 1.33 -11.30 -11.32
N LYS A 13 1.26 -12.17 -12.33
CA LYS A 13 0.75 -11.86 -13.66
C LYS A 13 -0.78 -11.82 -13.65
N ARG A 14 -1.37 -10.77 -14.20
CA ARG A 14 -2.82 -10.62 -14.34
C ARG A 14 -3.17 -10.04 -15.72
N ARG A 15 -4.36 -10.39 -16.22
CA ARG A 15 -4.89 -9.84 -17.46
C ARG A 15 -5.39 -8.42 -17.24
N LEU A 16 -5.02 -7.51 -18.14
CA LEU A 16 -5.45 -6.12 -18.12
C LEU A 16 -6.89 -6.02 -18.63
N ALA A 17 -7.66 -5.07 -18.10
CA ALA A 17 -9.04 -4.83 -18.55
C ALA A 17 -9.11 -4.35 -20.02
N TYR A 18 -8.07 -3.64 -20.45
CA TYR A 18 -7.87 -3.17 -21.81
C TYR A 18 -6.38 -3.16 -22.15
N GLU A 19 -6.08 -3.10 -23.43
CA GLU A 19 -4.70 -3.14 -23.92
C GLU A 19 -3.96 -1.83 -23.61
N ILE A 20 -2.75 -1.93 -23.06
CA ILE A 20 -1.88 -0.79 -22.77
C ILE A 20 -0.59 -1.01 -23.53
N GLN A 21 -0.19 -0.07 -24.41
CA GLN A 21 1.05 -0.20 -25.21
C GLN A 21 1.17 -1.57 -25.92
N ARG A 22 0.04 -2.14 -26.37
CA ARG A 22 -0.06 -3.48 -27.00
C ARG A 22 0.11 -4.69 -26.08
N TYR A 23 0.20 -4.48 -24.77
CA TYR A 23 0.18 -5.55 -23.77
C TYR A 23 -1.23 -5.82 -23.27
N ARG A 24 -1.59 -7.11 -23.16
CA ARG A 24 -2.88 -7.59 -22.62
C ARG A 24 -2.76 -8.17 -21.21
N GLU A 25 -1.55 -8.40 -20.75
CA GLU A 25 -1.23 -8.95 -19.45
C GLU A 25 -0.04 -8.17 -18.87
N GLY A 26 0.04 -8.09 -17.54
CA GLY A 26 1.14 -7.44 -16.85
C GLY A 26 1.39 -8.07 -15.50
N VAL A 27 2.59 -7.87 -14.96
CA VAL A 27 2.95 -8.28 -13.60
C VAL A 27 2.72 -7.10 -12.66
N TYR A 28 1.97 -7.33 -11.60
CA TYR A 28 1.67 -6.30 -10.61
C TYR A 28 2.62 -6.39 -9.42
N ILE A 29 3.25 -5.26 -9.10
CA ILE A 29 4.10 -5.09 -7.92
C ILE A 29 3.51 -3.93 -7.11
N GLN A 30 3.29 -4.17 -5.83
CA GLN A 30 2.94 -3.11 -4.88
C GLN A 30 4.15 -2.84 -3.99
N MET A 31 4.45 -1.56 -3.78
CA MET A 31 5.51 -1.13 -2.87
C MET A 31 4.94 -0.16 -1.86
N ASN A 32 5.07 -0.49 -0.57
CA ASN A 32 4.79 0.43 0.53
C ASN A 32 6.15 0.91 1.05
N TYR A 33 6.35 2.21 1.18
CA TYR A 33 7.60 2.77 1.68
C TYR A 33 7.36 4.14 2.31
N ARG A 34 8.17 4.51 3.28
CA ARG A 34 8.21 5.85 3.86
C ARG A 34 9.44 6.57 3.34
N SER A 35 9.23 7.70 2.67
CA SER A 35 10.33 8.47 2.08
C SER A 35 10.02 9.96 2.05
N PRO A 36 11.05 10.83 2.07
CA PRO A 36 10.88 12.23 1.72
C PRO A 36 10.30 12.37 0.31
N GLY A 37 9.40 13.35 0.11
CA GLY A 37 8.74 13.58 -1.18
C GLY A 37 9.69 13.94 -2.33
N THR A 38 10.90 14.41 -2.01
CA THR A 38 11.95 14.69 -3.01
C THR A 38 12.43 13.44 -3.74
N ALA A 39 12.43 12.28 -3.07
CA ALA A 39 12.87 11.03 -3.68
C ALA A 39 11.84 10.44 -4.65
N ILE A 40 10.55 10.76 -4.48
CA ILE A 40 9.45 10.26 -5.33
C ILE A 40 9.69 10.67 -6.80
N LYS A 41 10.02 11.94 -7.05
CA LYS A 41 10.25 12.46 -8.42
C LYS A 41 11.37 11.72 -9.16
N ALA A 42 12.45 11.39 -8.47
CA ALA A 42 13.56 10.65 -9.06
C ALA A 42 13.14 9.22 -9.43
N MET A 43 12.34 8.59 -8.57
CA MET A 43 11.85 7.24 -8.79
C MET A 43 10.82 7.16 -9.93
N GLU A 44 9.86 8.07 -9.97
CA GLU A 44 8.89 8.16 -11.07
C GLU A 44 9.59 8.44 -12.41
N ARG A 45 10.64 9.27 -12.42
CA ARG A 45 11.45 9.49 -13.61
C ARG A 45 12.13 8.20 -14.08
N ALA A 46 12.69 7.41 -13.17
CA ALA A 46 13.31 6.13 -13.50
C ALA A 46 12.28 5.14 -14.07
N MET A 47 11.09 5.03 -13.45
CA MET A 47 10.01 4.17 -13.95
C MET A 47 9.50 4.61 -15.33
N ARG A 48 9.42 5.91 -15.58
CA ARG A 48 9.00 6.43 -16.89
C ARG A 48 10.02 6.16 -18.00
N LEU A 49 11.31 6.15 -17.66
CA LEU A 49 12.40 5.89 -18.60
C LEU A 49 12.61 4.40 -18.84
N GLY A 50 12.25 3.54 -17.88
CA GLY A 50 12.32 2.11 -18.03
C GLY A 50 11.24 1.58 -18.97
N GLU A 51 11.64 0.82 -19.99
CA GLU A 51 10.71 0.23 -20.96
C GLU A 51 9.90 -0.94 -20.36
N ASP A 52 10.38 -1.53 -19.27
CA ASP A 52 9.71 -2.64 -18.57
C ASP A 52 8.46 -2.21 -17.79
N VAL A 53 8.33 -0.92 -17.48
CA VAL A 53 7.22 -0.37 -16.68
C VAL A 53 6.21 0.32 -17.59
N ILE A 54 5.16 -0.42 -17.96
CA ILE A 54 4.11 0.10 -18.86
C ILE A 54 3.16 1.09 -18.17
N ARG A 55 3.06 1.05 -16.84
CA ARG A 55 2.23 1.94 -16.02
C ARG A 55 2.67 1.89 -14.56
N TYR A 56 2.67 3.05 -13.91
CA TYR A 56 2.88 3.20 -12.48
C TYR A 56 1.86 4.19 -11.90
N LEU A 57 1.59 4.06 -10.60
CA LEU A 57 0.75 4.98 -9.85
C LEU A 57 1.33 5.12 -8.44
N THR A 58 1.65 6.33 -8.06
CA THR A 58 2.09 6.67 -6.71
C THR A 58 0.92 7.31 -5.97
N ILE A 59 0.57 6.77 -4.81
CA ILE A 59 -0.48 7.32 -3.95
C ILE A 59 0.15 7.67 -2.61
N LYS A 60 -0.03 8.91 -2.16
CA LYS A 60 0.28 9.28 -0.78
C LYS A 60 -0.79 8.66 0.12
N GLN A 61 -0.39 7.75 0.99
CA GLN A 61 -1.29 7.22 2.01
C GLN A 61 -1.34 8.19 3.19
N ASP A 62 -2.54 8.65 3.51
CA ASP A 62 -2.82 9.31 4.78
C ASP A 62 -3.20 8.21 5.78
N LEU A 63 -2.19 7.53 6.33
CA LEU A 63 -2.38 6.51 7.36
C LEU A 63 -2.77 7.21 8.67
N PRO A 64 -3.83 6.77 9.38
CA PRO A 64 -3.94 7.07 10.80
C PRO A 64 -2.69 6.50 11.48
N SER A 65 -2.10 7.24 12.41
CA SER A 65 -1.05 6.70 13.27
C SER A 65 -1.53 5.39 13.88
N GLU A 66 -0.70 4.36 13.92
CA GLU A 66 -1.02 3.08 14.59
C GLU A 66 -1.26 3.30 16.10
N GLY A 67 -2.47 3.74 16.41
CA GLY A 67 -2.92 4.23 17.70
C GLY A 67 -4.44 4.44 17.76
N ASP A 68 -5.12 4.62 16.62
CA ASP A 68 -6.58 4.61 16.53
C ASP A 68 -7.06 3.32 15.85
N GLY A 69 -6.85 2.18 16.51
CA GLY A 69 -7.69 1.01 16.22
C GLY A 69 -9.14 1.34 16.60
N PRO A 70 -10.16 0.88 15.85
CA PRO A 70 -11.52 0.94 16.38
C PRO A 70 -11.52 0.12 17.68
N ALA A 71 -11.84 0.79 18.79
CA ALA A 71 -12.00 0.16 20.09
C ALA A 71 -12.83 -1.12 19.92
N GLU A 72 -12.16 -2.26 20.15
CA GLU A 72 -12.85 -3.53 20.30
C GLU A 72 -13.90 -3.33 21.38
N THR A 73 -15.15 -3.57 21.00
CA THR A 73 -16.34 -3.28 21.79
C THR A 73 -16.33 -4.15 23.07
N PRO A 74 -16.72 -3.61 24.24
CA PRO A 74 -16.54 -4.29 25.52
C PRO A 74 -17.50 -5.47 25.64
N MET A 75 -16.96 -6.68 25.76
CA MET A 75 -17.70 -7.85 26.23
C MET A 75 -16.81 -8.71 27.10
N GLU A 76 -16.59 -8.30 28.36
CA GLU A 76 -16.44 -9.25 29.46
C GLU A 76 -16.84 -8.60 30.81
N GLU A 77 -17.77 -9.29 31.46
CA GLU A 77 -18.10 -9.33 32.90
C GLU A 77 -18.44 -8.03 33.66
N VAL A 78 -19.75 -7.78 33.81
CA VAL A 78 -20.26 -7.32 35.11
C VAL A 78 -20.99 -8.50 35.76
N VAL A 79 -20.22 -9.33 36.46
CA VAL A 79 -20.72 -10.04 37.63
C VAL A 79 -21.16 -8.95 38.63
N SER A 80 -22.46 -8.73 38.76
CA SER A 80 -23.00 -8.11 39.96
C SER A 80 -23.94 -9.11 40.62
N GLU A 81 -23.37 -9.82 41.59
CA GLU A 81 -24.09 -10.23 42.79
C GLU A 81 -25.04 -9.09 43.21
N ARG A 82 -26.31 -9.42 43.46
CA ARG A 82 -27.09 -8.67 44.44
C ARG A 82 -27.37 -9.59 45.62
N PRO A 83 -27.09 -9.14 46.85
CA PRO A 83 -27.34 -9.90 48.06
C PRO A 83 -28.81 -9.81 48.47
N ASN A 84 -29.25 -10.91 49.10
CA ASN A 84 -30.43 -11.17 49.95
C ASN A 84 -31.83 -11.10 49.31
#